data_AF-A0A2A3ERM4-F1
#
_entry.id   AF-A0A2A3ERM4-F1
#
_cell.length_a   1.000
_cell.length_b   1.000
_cell.length_c   1.000
_cell.angle_alpha   90.00
_cell.angle_beta   90.00
_cell.angle_gamma   90.00
#
_symmetry.space_group_name_H-M   'P 1'
#
loop_
_entity.id
_entity.type
_entity.pdbx_description
1 polymer ?
#
loop_
_entity_poly.entity_id
_entity_poly.type
_entity_poly.pdbx_seq_one_letter_code
_entity_poly.pdbx_strand_id
1 'polypeptide(L)' 'MNSIAEACNNLKKEYDGCFKLWFSEKFLKGDLDDSMCSNHFKLYNQCLQKFFFKFYKNGFSYNYYK' A
#
# COMPACT_ATOMS: atom_id res chain seq x y z
N MET A 1 -5.12 3.32 -12.31
CA MET A 1 -4.03 4.25 -11.97
C MET A 1 -2.78 3.45 -11.69
N ASN A 2 -1.62 3.86 -12.18
CA ASN A 2 -0.36 3.20 -11.85
C ASN A 2 0.14 3.65 -10.47
N SER A 3 0.94 2.80 -9.84
CA SER A 3 1.67 3.09 -8.61
C SER A 3 2.89 3.97 -8.92
N ILE A 4 3.36 4.73 -7.94
CA ILE A 4 4.62 5.49 -8.02
C ILE A 4 5.83 4.59 -8.29
N ALA A 5 5.77 3.37 -7.77
CA ALA A 5 6.72 2.31 -8.06
C ALA A 5 6.08 1.32 -9.02
N GLU A 6 6.59 1.24 -10.24
CA GLU A 6 6.03 0.39 -11.31
C GLU A 6 6.00 -1.09 -10.91
N ALA A 7 7.03 -1.55 -10.17
CA ALA A 7 7.09 -2.91 -9.60
C ALA A 7 5.94 -3.23 -8.63
N CYS A 8 5.29 -2.20 -8.06
CA CYS A 8 4.17 -2.36 -7.14
C CYS A 8 2.80 -2.20 -7.83
N ASN A 9 2.74 -2.09 -9.16
CA ASN A 9 1.48 -1.88 -9.90
C ASN A 9 0.45 -3.00 -9.68
N ASN A 10 0.89 -4.26 -9.69
CA ASN A 10 -0.02 -5.39 -9.51
C ASN A 10 -0.58 -5.43 -8.08
N LEU A 11 0.28 -5.27 -7.08
CA LEU A 11 -0.12 -5.17 -5.67
C LEU A 11 -1.08 -3.98 -5.43
N LYS A 12 -0.85 -2.85 -6.10
CA LYS A 12 -1.76 -1.71 -6.07
C LYS A 12 -3.14 -2.06 -6.64
N LYS A 13 -3.20 -2.74 -7.79
CA LYS A 13 -4.48 -3.12 -8.42
C LYS A 13 -5.30 -4.03 -7.51
N GLU A 14 -4.66 -5.00 -6.86
CA GLU A 14 -5.31 -5.91 -5.91
C GLU A 14 -5.84 -5.17 -4.68
N TYR A 15 -5.00 -4.32 -4.08
CA TYR A 15 -5.41 -3.49 -2.94
C TYR A 15 -6.54 -2.51 -3.30
N ASP A 16 -6.42 -1.78 -4.41
CA ASP A 16 -7.44 -0.83 -4.87
C ASP A 16 -8.77 -1.54 -5.17
N GLY A 17 -8.72 -2.76 -5.72
CA GLY A 17 -9.91 -3.58 -5.97
C GLY A 17 -10.62 -3.96 -4.67
N CYS A 18 -9.88 -4.48 -3.70
CA CYS A 18 -10.41 -4.80 -2.37
C CYS A 18 -10.96 -3.55 -1.66
N PHE A 19 -10.18 -2.48 -1.64
CA PHE A 19 -10.53 -1.24 -0.95
C PHE A 19 -11.82 -0.63 -1.49
N LYS A 20 -12.03 -0.63 -2.81
CA LYS A 20 -13.27 -0.12 -3.41
C LYS A 20 -14.49 -0.91 -2.94
N LEU A 21 -14.37 -2.24 -2.93
CA LEU A 21 -15.44 -3.12 -2.48
C LEU A 21 -15.77 -2.88 -1.01
N TRP A 22 -14.74 -2.91 -0.16
CA TRP A 22 -14.86 -2.59 1.27
C TRP A 22 -15.46 -1.21 1.50
N PHE A 23 -14.99 -0.20 0.77
CA PHE A 23 -15.46 1.17 0.90
C PHE A 23 -16.97 1.27 0.59
N SER A 24 -17.41 0.67 -0.52
CA SER A 24 -18.81 0.70 -0.94
C SER A 24 -19.74 -0.14 -0.06
N GLU A 25 -19.29 -1.31 0.37
CA GLU A 25 -20.16 -2.29 1.03
C GLU A 25 -20.14 -2.21 2.56
N LYS A 26 -19.04 -1.71 3.14
CA LYS A 26 -18.80 -1.68 4.57
C LYS A 26 -18.71 -0.25 5.08
N PHE A 27 -17.68 0.48 4.66
CA PHE A 27 -17.38 1.81 5.20
C PHE A 27 -18.55 2.79 5.05
N LEU A 28 -19.13 2.89 3.85
CA LEU A 28 -20.29 3.77 3.61
C LEU A 28 -21.56 3.34 4.37
N LYS A 29 -21.63 2.11 4.87
CA LYS A 29 -22.74 1.59 5.68
C LYS A 29 -22.46 1.68 7.19
N GLY A 30 -21.33 2.27 7.59
CA GLY A 30 -20.93 2.43 8.99
C GLY A 30 -20.12 1.27 9.58
N ASP A 31 -19.78 0.26 8.77
CA ASP A 31 -18.88 -0.83 9.18
C ASP A 31 -17.43 -0.41 8.90
N LEU A 32 -16.65 -0.20 9.97
CA LEU A 32 -15.28 0.31 9.91
C LEU A 32 -14.22 -0.80 9.95
N ASP A 33 -14.61 -2.08 9.95
CA ASP A 33 -13.67 -3.20 9.98
C ASP A 33 -12.92 -3.31 8.64
N ASP A 34 -11.64 -2.97 8.63
CA ASP A 34 -10.76 -2.98 7.46
C ASP A 34 -9.97 -4.30 7.29
N SER A 35 -10.25 -5.30 8.13
CA SER A 35 -9.56 -6.58 8.15
C SER A 35 -9.55 -7.29 6.79
N MET A 36 -10.63 -7.12 6.00
CA MET A 36 -10.79 -7.67 4.66
C MET A 36 -9.62 -7.33 3.72
N CYS A 37 -9.11 -6.10 3.78
CA CYS A 37 -8.07 -5.61 2.86
C CYS A 37 -6.69 -5.49 3.51
N SER A 38 -6.59 -5.79 4.81
CA SER A 38 -5.36 -5.67 5.60
C SER A 38 -4.15 -6.40 4.99
N ASN A 39 -4.34 -7.62 4.48
CA ASN A 39 -3.24 -8.40 3.88
C ASN A 39 -2.77 -7.79 2.55
N HIS A 40 -3.70 -7.39 1.68
CA HIS A 40 -3.39 -6.72 0.41
C HIS A 40 -2.65 -5.40 0.67
N PHE A 41 -3.12 -4.62 1.65
CA PHE A 41 -2.47 -3.39 2.08
C PHE A 41 -1.06 -3.65 2.59
N LYS A 42 -0.86 -4.67 3.43
CA LYS A 42 0.46 -5.01 3.98
C LYS A 42 1.47 -5.32 2.87
N LEU A 43 1.09 -6.13 1.88
CA LEU A 43 1.98 -6.47 0.76
C LEU A 43 2.30 -5.25 -0.10
N TYR A 44 1.28 -4.45 -0.43
CA TYR A 44 1.47 -3.21 -1.18
C TYR A 44 2.36 -2.20 -0.43
N ASN A 45 2.11 -1.99 0.86
CA ASN A 45 2.89 -1.09 1.72
C ASN A 45 4.35 -1.54 1.84
N GLN A 46 4.61 -2.84 2.00
CA GLN A 46 5.97 -3.39 2.02
C GLN A 46 6.71 -3.12 0.69
N CYS A 47 6.02 -3.22 -0.44
CA CYS A 47 6.59 -2.89 -1.75
C CYS A 47 6.97 -1.41 -1.84
N LEU A 48 6.08 -0.52 -1.38
CA LEU A 48 6.35 0.92 -1.34
C LEU A 48 7.49 1.27 -0.39
N GLN A 49 7.54 0.67 0.80
CA GLN A 49 8.62 0.88 1.76
C GLN A 49 9.98 0.51 1.17
N LYS A 50 10.08 -0.61 0.44
CA LYS A 50 11.31 -0.99 -0.27
C LYS A 50 11.68 0.02 -1.35
N PHE A 51 10.71 0.51 -2.12
CA PHE A 51 10.93 1.54 -3.14
C PHE A 51 11.43 2.84 -2.51
N PHE A 52 10.75 3.35 -1.49
CA PHE A 52 11.14 4.58 -0.78
C PHE A 52 12.50 4.42 -0.10
N PHE A 53 12.75 3.29 0.57
CA PHE A 53 14.07 3.01 1.15
C PHE A 53 15.18 3.02 0.09
N LYS A 54 14.95 2.41 -1.08
CA LYS A 54 15.89 2.47 -2.20
C LYS A 54 16.04 3.89 -2.74
N PHE A 55 14.95 4.65 -2.84
CA PHE A 55 14.96 6.03 -3.31
C PHE A 55 15.78 6.93 -2.36
N TYR A 56 15.52 6.87 -1.06
CA TYR A 56 16.27 7.61 -0.04
C TYR A 56 17.72 7.15 0.08
N LYS A 57 18.03 5.84 -0.05
CA LYS A 57 19.42 5.33 -0.10
C LYS A 57 20.22 5.86 -1.29
N ASN A 58 19.57 6.10 -2.43
CA ASN A 58 20.21 6.69 -3.60
C ASN A 58 20.24 8.23 -3.56
N GLY A 59 19.49 8.85 -2.63
CA GLY A 59 19.39 10.30 -2.48
C GLY A 59 20.10 10.89 -1.25
N PHE A 60 20.33 10.13 -0.19
CA PHE A 60 21.06 10.59 1.01
C PHE A 60 21.63 9.40 1.81
N SER A 61 22.91 9.53 2.16
CA SER A 61 23.66 8.66 3.05
C SER A 61 23.06 8.66 4.48
N TYR A 62 22.96 7.48 5.10
CA TYR A 62 22.77 7.17 6.53
C TYR A 62 21.87 8.09 7.39
N ASN A 63 20.73 7.56 7.85
CA ASN A 63 20.41 7.27 9.27
C ASN A 63 18.91 7.00 9.44
N TYR A 64 18.53 6.45 10.60
CA TYR A 64 17.17 6.11 11.06
C TYR A 64 16.73 4.66 10.88
N TYR A 65 17.50 3.76 11.48
CA TYR A 65 16.92 2.80 12.43
C TYR A 65 17.78 2.86 13.70
N LYS A 66 17.52 3.88 14.54
CA LYS A 66 17.71 3.78 15.98
C LYS A 66 16.31 3.84 16.59
#